data_AF-A0A9W8F0Z7-F1
#
_entry.id   AF-A0A9W8F0Z7-F1
#
_cell.length_a   1.000
_cell.length_b   1.000
_cell.length_c   1.000
_cell.angle_alpha   90.00
_cell.angle_beta   90.00
_cell.angle_gamma   90.00
#
_symmetry.space_group_name_H-M   'P 1'
#
loop_
_entity.id
_entity.type
_entity.pdbx_description
1 polymer ?
#
loop_
_entity_poly.entity_id
_entity_poly.type
_entity_poly.pdbx_seq_one_letter_code
_entity_poly.pdbx_strand_id
1 'polypeptide(L)'
;MAPRQKTALTATTPAASTVAAARAQQAKYSQMDFSSLNIHVLRKYRQVFKLNVKARSSKDELVMAVNRHFSGHMVDEVDTIARFLYTVHRGKL
;
A
#
# COMPACT_ATOMS: atom_id res chain seq x y z
N MET A 1 20.08 56.57 24.36
CA MET A 1 20.68 55.28 23.93
C MET A 1 19.63 54.53 23.11
N ALA A 2 19.88 54.37 21.81
CA ALA A 2 19.02 53.70 20.83
C ALA A 2 19.77 52.52 20.19
N PRO A 3 19.09 51.55 19.56
CA PRO A 3 19.50 50.15 19.50
C PRO A 3 20.37 49.79 18.28
N ARG A 4 21.15 48.71 18.38
CA ARG A 4 21.87 48.12 17.23
C ARG A 4 21.28 46.77 16.83
N GLN A 5 20.68 46.76 15.66
CA GLN A 5 20.21 45.58 14.93
C GLN A 5 21.41 44.78 14.42
N LYS A 6 21.32 43.43 14.48
CA LYS A 6 22.31 42.52 13.90
C LYS A 6 21.63 41.69 12.81
N THR A 7 21.96 42.04 11.57
CA THR A 7 21.64 41.36 10.32
C THR A 7 22.48 40.08 10.20
N ALA A 8 21.85 38.96 9.84
CA ALA A 8 22.55 37.81 9.26
C ALA A 8 21.61 37.12 8.26
N LEU A 9 21.92 37.30 6.98
CA LEU A 9 21.41 36.52 5.84
C LEU A 9 22.23 35.22 5.77
N THR A 10 21.60 34.06 5.64
CA THR A 10 22.29 32.85 5.16
C THR A 10 21.32 31.87 4.48
N ALA A 11 21.59 31.66 3.19
CA ALA A 11 21.43 30.42 2.42
C ALA A 11 20.03 29.80 2.28
N THR A 12 19.38 30.21 1.19
CA THR A 12 18.46 29.39 0.38
C THR A 12 19.03 28.00 0.15
N THR A 13 18.39 26.97 0.71
CA THR A 13 18.62 25.55 0.35
C THR A 13 17.46 25.10 -0.54
N PRO A 14 17.60 25.04 -1.89
CA PRO A 14 16.55 24.52 -2.76
C PRO A 14 16.71 23.01 -2.93
N ALA A 15 16.42 22.23 -1.88
CA ALA A 15 16.49 20.77 -1.93
C ALA A 15 15.16 20.06 -1.60
N ALA A 16 14.09 20.82 -1.33
CA ALA A 16 12.81 20.26 -0.89
C ALA A 16 11.81 19.98 -2.04
N SER A 17 12.09 20.45 -3.26
CA SER A 17 11.10 20.45 -4.35
C SER A 17 10.97 19.11 -5.09
N THR A 18 11.99 18.25 -5.05
CA THR A 18 11.97 16.94 -5.74
C THR A 18 11.24 15.85 -4.94
N VAL A 19 11.29 15.90 -3.60
CA VAL A 19 10.64 14.90 -2.74
C VAL A 19 9.12 15.10 -2.69
N ALA A 20 8.66 16.36 -2.77
CA ALA A 20 7.24 16.69 -2.80
C ALA A 20 6.59 16.29 -4.14
N ALA A 21 7.30 16.49 -5.26
CA ALA A 21 6.81 16.10 -6.59
C ALA A 21 6.73 14.58 -6.78
N ALA A 22 7.68 13.82 -6.20
CA ALA A 22 7.62 12.35 -6.18
C ALA A 22 6.44 11.81 -5.34
N ARG A 23 6.07 12.50 -4.25
CA ARG A 23 4.88 12.16 -3.45
C ARG A 23 3.57 12.47 -4.18
N ALA A 24 3.51 13.54 -4.98
CA ALA A 24 2.30 13.93 -5.70
C ALA A 24 1.92 12.93 -6.82
N GLN A 25 2.89 12.21 -7.39
CA GLN A 25 2.63 11.19 -8.42
C GLN A 25 2.13 9.85 -7.88
N GLN A 26 2.34 9.57 -6.58
CA GLN A 26 1.85 8.34 -5.93
C GLN A 26 0.34 8.34 -5.67
N ALA A 27 -0.32 9.49 -5.80
CA ALA A 27 -1.77 9.65 -5.57
C ALA A 27 -2.66 9.02 -6.66
N LYS A 28 -2.10 8.33 -7.66
CA LYS A 28 -2.88 7.70 -8.76
C LYS A 28 -3.34 6.27 -8.47
N TYR A 29 -2.86 5.64 -7.41
CA TYR A 29 -3.22 4.26 -7.06
C TYR A 29 -3.78 4.25 -5.64
N SER A 30 -5.10 4.07 -5.52
CA SER A 30 -5.74 3.92 -4.22
C SER A 30 -5.16 2.70 -3.51
N GLN A 31 -4.53 2.91 -2.36
CA GLN A 31 -4.03 1.82 -1.53
C GLN A 31 -5.22 0.95 -1.09
N MET A 32 -5.12 -0.37 -1.27
CA MET A 32 -6.20 -1.29 -0.94
C MET A 32 -6.38 -1.38 0.59
N ASP A 33 -7.59 -1.10 1.08
CA ASP A 33 -7.91 -1.21 2.51
C ASP A 33 -8.52 -2.57 2.85
N PHE A 34 -7.70 -3.44 3.46
CA PHE A 34 -8.12 -4.77 3.91
C PHE A 34 -8.92 -4.76 5.22
N SER A 35 -8.98 -3.64 5.95
CA SER A 35 -9.75 -3.55 7.20
C SER A 35 -11.26 -3.57 6.96
N SER A 36 -11.68 -3.08 5.79
CA SER A 36 -13.06 -3.13 5.30
C SER A 36 -13.56 -4.55 4.98
N LEU A 37 -12.65 -5.50 4.74
CA LEU A 37 -13.01 -6.86 4.32
C LEU A 37 -13.54 -7.71 5.48
N ASN A 38 -14.38 -8.68 5.13
CA ASN A 38 -14.88 -9.68 6.08
C ASN A 38 -13.74 -10.64 6.51
N ILE A 39 -13.74 -11.07 7.77
CA ILE A 39 -12.77 -12.03 8.31
C ILE A 39 -12.70 -13.34 7.52
N HIS A 40 -13.81 -13.79 6.90
CA HIS A 40 -13.82 -14.97 6.04
C HIS A 40 -12.97 -14.78 4.78
N VAL A 41 -13.01 -13.60 4.17
CA VAL A 41 -12.19 -13.25 3.00
C VAL A 41 -10.72 -13.21 3.38
N LEU A 42 -10.39 -12.60 4.52
CA LEU A 42 -9.01 -12.57 5.03
C LEU A 42 -8.47 -13.98 5.34
N ARG A 43 -9.31 -14.87 5.89
CA ARG A 43 -8.96 -16.28 6.11
C ARG A 43 -8.77 -17.04 4.80
N LYS A 44 -9.60 -16.78 3.78
CA LYS A 44 -9.45 -17.37 2.45
C LYS A 44 -8.16 -16.91 1.79
N TYR A 45 -7.85 -15.61 1.89
CA TYR A 45 -6.58 -15.05 1.42
C TYR A 45 -5.40 -15.76 2.08
N ARG A 46 -5.42 -15.90 3.41
CA ARG A 46 -4.41 -16.69 4.16
C ARG A 46 -4.28 -18.11 3.63
N GLN A 47 -5.38 -18.79 3.33
CA GLN A 47 -5.36 -20.17 2.84
C GLN A 47 -4.76 -20.29 1.43
N VAL A 48 -5.16 -19.40 0.51
CA VAL A 48 -4.71 -19.42 -0.89
C VAL A 48 -3.22 -19.09 -0.99
N PHE A 49 -2.78 -18.04 -0.28
CA PHE A 49 -1.39 -17.59 -0.29
C PHE A 49 -0.53 -18.22 0.81
N LYS A 50 -1.09 -19.18 1.58
CA LYS A 50 -0.39 -19.92 2.65
C LYS A 50 0.34 -19.00 3.64
N LEU A 51 -0.30 -17.91 4.07
CA LEU A 51 0.31 -16.96 5.02
C LEU A 51 0.59 -17.64 6.37
N ASN A 52 1.80 -17.41 6.89
CA ASN A 52 2.27 -17.89 8.19
C ASN A 52 1.65 -17.07 9.34
N VAL A 53 0.35 -17.28 9.56
CA VAL A 53 -0.45 -16.60 10.58
C VAL A 53 -1.15 -17.65 11.44
N LYS A 54 -1.26 -17.41 12.76
CA LYS A 54 -1.82 -18.36 13.74
C LYS A 54 -3.25 -18.77 13.37
N ALA A 55 -3.65 -20.00 13.68
CA ALA A 55 -4.94 -20.55 13.23
C ALA A 55 -6.16 -19.78 13.78
N ARG A 56 -6.08 -19.21 14.99
CA ARG A 56 -7.12 -18.39 15.63
C ARG A 56 -6.70 -16.93 15.77
N SER A 57 -6.12 -16.36 14.71
CA SER A 57 -5.71 -14.95 14.71
C SER A 57 -6.94 -14.03 14.70
N SER A 58 -6.79 -12.85 15.31
CA SER A 58 -7.80 -11.81 15.29
C SER A 58 -7.93 -11.21 13.88
N LYS A 59 -9.01 -10.45 13.64
CA LYS A 59 -9.19 -9.73 12.36
C LYS A 59 -8.01 -8.79 12.09
N ASP A 60 -7.59 -8.06 13.11
CA ASP A 60 -6.52 -7.07 13.01
C ASP A 60 -5.17 -7.70 12.62
N GLU A 61 -4.81 -8.83 13.26
CA GLU A 61 -3.60 -9.57 12.90
C GLU A 61 -3.63 -10.11 11.46
N LEU A 62 -4.80 -10.57 11.01
CA LEU A 62 -4.97 -10.98 9.61
C LEU A 62 -4.80 -9.80 8.66
N VAL A 63 -5.37 -8.63 8.97
CA VAL A 63 -5.23 -7.42 8.15
C VAL A 63 -3.76 -7.02 8.03
N MET A 64 -3.03 -6.96 9.14
CA MET A 64 -1.60 -6.63 9.13
C MET A 64 -0.78 -7.61 8.28
N ALA A 65 -1.02 -8.91 8.45
CA ALA A 65 -0.31 -9.93 7.71
C ALA A 65 -0.62 -9.91 6.21
N VAL A 66 -1.89 -9.69 5.84
CA VAL A 66 -2.33 -9.57 4.45
C VAL A 66 -1.74 -8.32 3.81
N ASN A 67 -1.78 -7.17 4.47
CA ASN A 67 -1.15 -5.94 3.99
C ASN A 67 0.33 -6.15 3.69
N ARG A 68 1.07 -6.72 4.65
CA ARG A 68 2.50 -7.00 4.49
C ARG A 68 2.78 -7.93 3.30
N HIS A 69 2.00 -8.99 3.14
CA HIS A 69 2.15 -9.91 2.03
C HIS A 69 1.81 -9.23 0.70
N PHE A 70 0.68 -8.51 0.63
CA PHE A 70 0.21 -7.86 -0.59
C PHE A 70 1.20 -6.83 -1.12
N SER A 71 1.81 -6.01 -0.26
CA SER A 71 2.81 -5.02 -0.67
C SER A 71 4.07 -5.63 -1.31
N GLY A 72 4.41 -6.88 -0.98
CA GLY A 72 5.56 -7.59 -1.55
C GLY A 72 5.19 -8.59 -2.65
N HIS A 73 3.90 -8.79 -2.90
CA HIS A 73 3.42 -9.80 -3.83
C HIS A 73 3.53 -9.29 -5.27
N MET A 74 4.46 -9.84 -6.03
CA MET A 74 4.60 -9.56 -7.46
C MET A 74 3.58 -10.35 -8.27
N VAL A 75 3.00 -9.71 -9.27
CA VAL A 75 1.96 -10.28 -10.13
C VAL A 75 2.44 -10.23 -11.57
N ASP A 76 2.32 -11.34 -12.30
CA ASP A 76 2.46 -11.33 -13.76
C ASP A 76 1.17 -10.78 -14.37
N GLU A 77 1.25 -9.56 -14.91
CA GLU A 77 0.08 -8.84 -15.42
C GLU A 77 -0.62 -9.61 -16.54
N VAL A 78 0.13 -10.23 -17.45
CA VAL A 78 -0.44 -10.88 -18.63
C VAL A 78 -1.21 -12.14 -18.24
N ASP A 79 -0.60 -13.04 -17.45
CA ASP A 79 -1.30 -14.23 -16.96
C ASP A 79 -2.50 -13.86 -16.09
N THR A 80 -2.35 -12.85 -15.24
CA THR A 80 -3.41 -12.46 -14.29
C THR A 80 -4.64 -11.90 -15.01
N ILE A 81 -4.45 -11.01 -15.97
CA ILE A 81 -5.55 -10.44 -16.76
C ILE A 81 -6.19 -11.53 -17.63
N ALA A 82 -5.39 -12.36 -18.30
CA ALA A 82 -5.91 -13.46 -19.13
C ALA A 82 -6.74 -14.45 -18.30
N ARG A 83 -6.24 -14.83 -17.11
CA ARG A 83 -6.91 -15.73 -16.19
C ARG A 83 -8.20 -15.12 -15.65
N PHE A 84 -8.19 -13.84 -15.29
CA PHE A 84 -9.39 -13.11 -14.87
C PHE A 84 -10.47 -13.15 -15.95
N LEU A 85 -10.15 -12.70 -17.17
CA LEU A 85 -11.10 -12.69 -18.29
C LEU A 85 -11.67 -14.08 -18.59
N TYR A 86 -10.81 -15.11 -18.58
CA TYR A 86 -11.24 -16.49 -18.76
C TYR A 86 -12.21 -16.94 -17.67
N THR A 87 -11.92 -16.65 -16.38
CA THR A 87 -12.78 -17.06 -15.26
C THR A 87 -14.13 -16.34 -15.26
N VAL A 88 -14.16 -15.05 -15.57
CA VAL A 88 -15.39 -14.24 -15.67
C VAL A 88 -16.25 -14.71 -16.83
N HIS A 89 -15.66 -14.87 -18.02
CA HIS A 89 -16.38 -15.32 -19.21
C HIS A 89 -16.95 -16.75 -19.04
N ARG A 90 -16.28 -17.62 -18.28
CA ARG A 90 -16.73 -19.00 -18.01
C ARG A 90 -17.71 -19.11 -16.84
N GLY A 91 -18.06 -18.01 -16.17
CA GLY A 91 -18.97 -18.01 -15.02
C GLY A 91 -18.50 -18.83 -13.82
N LYS A 92 -17.17 -18.96 -13.62
CA LYS A 92 -16.58 -19.78 -12.53
C LYS A 92 -16.22 -18.96 -11.28
N LEU A 93 -16.95 -17.87 -11.02
CA LEU A 93 -16.74 -16.98 -9.88
C LEU A 93 -17.87 -17.12 -8.87
#